data_AF-A0A821EXK4-F1
#
_entry.id   AF-A0A821EXK4-F1
#
_cell.length_a   1.000
_cell.length_b   1.000
_cell.length_c   1.000
_cell.angle_alpha   90.00
_cell.angle_beta   90.00
_cell.angle_gamma   90.00
#
_symmetry.space_group_name_H-M   'P 1'
#
loop_
_entity.id
_entity.type
_entity.pdbx_description
1 polymer ?
#
loop_
_entity_poly.entity_id
_entity_poly.type
_entity_poly.pdbx_seq_one_letter_code
_entity_poly.pdbx_strand_id
1 'polypeptide(L)'
;QLVDKNPDQLWLYFMTYLNEKPQLKVSIHGFYTQTYTETESYRGSNGTYQTHVVTRSRLVTEFYFSIDLSPYICEQWGRVAVIPSAKARIAGETVTLRDALEQYTLSNKKIKEIVLEKQCHGWDLEELKKKIIALVRSTGYQNGINVAYNRVNYQIAARSSSKLSQFANSTVVRVLCCISCLCIIFGPIYYCLRTIGSARNTIVAEYMMMESDDIFLQLNAEMIVNSVIQRSILI
;
A
#
# COMPACT_ATOMS: atom_id res chain seq x y z
N GLN A 1 -6.15 -9.42 -16.63
CA GLN A 1 -6.41 -9.86 -18.02
C GLN A 1 -7.07 -8.73 -18.81
N LEU A 2 -7.19 -8.86 -20.14
CA LEU A 2 -7.69 -7.82 -21.05
C LEU A 2 -9.21 -7.96 -21.20
N VAL A 3 -10.00 -7.00 -20.71
CA VAL A 3 -11.47 -7.09 -20.71
C VAL A 3 -12.05 -5.70 -21.03
N ASP A 4 -12.26 -5.43 -22.32
CA ASP A 4 -12.46 -4.03 -22.76
C ASP A 4 -13.84 -3.71 -23.32
N LYS A 5 -14.54 -4.72 -23.80
CA LYS A 5 -15.65 -4.50 -24.74
C LYS A 5 -17.02 -4.70 -24.15
N ASN A 6 -17.14 -5.48 -23.08
CA ASN A 6 -18.43 -5.77 -22.46
C ASN A 6 -18.36 -5.52 -20.95
N PRO A 7 -19.22 -4.63 -20.40
CA PRO A 7 -19.27 -4.36 -18.96
C PRO A 7 -19.62 -5.61 -18.13
N ASP A 8 -20.40 -6.55 -18.67
CA ASP A 8 -20.76 -7.80 -17.99
C ASP A 8 -19.55 -8.74 -17.87
N GLN A 9 -18.72 -8.84 -18.92
CA GLN A 9 -17.48 -9.61 -18.87
C GLN A 9 -16.49 -9.00 -17.88
N LEU A 10 -16.44 -7.67 -17.81
CA LEU A 10 -15.60 -6.95 -16.85
C LEU A 10 -16.06 -7.20 -15.41
N TRP A 11 -17.37 -7.26 -15.19
CA TRP A 11 -17.93 -7.64 -13.90
C TRP A 11 -17.62 -9.09 -13.52
N LEU A 12 -17.81 -10.04 -14.44
CA LEU A 12 -17.46 -11.46 -14.22
C LEU A 12 -15.97 -11.64 -13.91
N TYR A 13 -15.10 -10.87 -14.56
CA TYR A 13 -13.68 -10.81 -14.23
C TYR A 13 -13.48 -10.40 -12.78
N PHE A 14 -14.07 -9.28 -12.34
CA PHE A 14 -13.96 -8.86 -10.94
C PHE A 14 -14.50 -9.90 -9.97
N MET A 15 -15.67 -10.48 -10.23
CA MET A 15 -16.28 -11.53 -9.41
C MET A 15 -15.37 -12.76 -9.23
N THR A 16 -14.63 -13.13 -10.27
CA THR A 16 -13.69 -14.27 -10.22
C THR A 16 -12.58 -14.02 -9.19
N TYR A 17 -12.02 -12.80 -9.17
CA TYR A 17 -10.92 -12.44 -8.27
C TYR A 17 -11.37 -11.90 -6.90
N LEU A 18 -12.65 -11.58 -6.75
CA LEU A 18 -13.25 -11.21 -5.46
C LEU A 18 -13.34 -12.41 -4.50
N ASN A 19 -13.30 -13.64 -5.00
CA ASN A 19 -13.23 -14.83 -4.16
C ASN A 19 -11.86 -14.99 -3.49
N GLU A 20 -10.82 -14.32 -3.98
CA GLU A 20 -9.52 -14.30 -3.32
C GLU A 20 -9.55 -13.31 -2.15
N LYS A 21 -9.48 -13.80 -0.91
CA LYS A 21 -9.51 -12.93 0.27
C LYS A 21 -8.30 -11.96 0.30
N PRO A 22 -8.49 -10.67 0.65
CA PRO A 22 -7.36 -9.78 0.90
C PRO A 22 -6.60 -10.24 2.14
N GLN A 23 -5.30 -9.97 2.17
CA GLN A 23 -4.47 -10.20 3.34
C GLN A 23 -4.06 -8.87 3.95
N LEU A 24 -4.05 -8.82 5.27
CA LEU A 24 -3.71 -7.64 6.05
C LEU A 24 -2.76 -8.04 7.17
N LYS A 25 -1.65 -7.33 7.31
CA LYS A 25 -0.70 -7.50 8.42
C LYS A 25 -0.45 -6.17 9.08
N VAL A 26 -0.47 -6.13 10.41
CA VAL A 26 0.02 -4.98 11.17
C VAL A 26 1.46 -5.21 11.55
N SER A 27 2.33 -4.25 11.22
CA SER A 27 3.75 -4.28 11.54
C SER A 27 4.05 -3.20 12.56
N ILE A 28 4.73 -3.58 13.64
CA ILE A 28 5.05 -2.72 14.76
C ILE A 28 6.57 -2.59 14.83
N HIS A 29 7.06 -1.36 14.70
CA HIS A 29 8.47 -1.03 14.62
C HIS A 29 8.85 -0.03 15.71
N GLY A 30 9.66 -0.48 16.67
CA GLY A 30 10.28 0.39 17.66
C GLY A 30 11.69 0.78 17.21
N PHE A 31 11.98 2.08 17.15
CA PHE A 31 13.29 2.60 16.82
C PHE A 31 13.67 3.84 17.62
N TYR A 32 14.97 4.10 17.69
CA TYR A 32 15.51 5.41 18.10
C TYR A 32 16.53 5.90 17.09
N THR A 33 16.80 7.20 17.13
CA THR A 33 17.85 7.81 16.33
C THR A 33 19.09 7.94 17.19
N GLN A 34 20.15 7.22 16.83
CA GLN A 34 21.46 7.39 17.44
C GLN A 34 22.28 8.37 16.61
N THR A 35 22.81 9.41 17.26
CA THR A 35 23.75 10.34 16.63
C THR A 35 25.16 9.97 17.08
N TYR A 36 26.04 9.74 16.12
CA TYR A 36 27.45 9.47 16.36
C TYR A 36 28.32 10.45 15.58
N THR A 37 29.50 10.67 16.12
CA THR A 37 30.47 11.61 15.57
C THR A 37 31.61 10.80 14.96
N GLU A 38 31.86 11.00 13.68
CA GLU A 38 32.95 10.36 12.96
C GLU A 38 34.01 11.41 12.61
N THR A 39 35.29 11.05 12.78
CA THR A 39 36.39 11.94 12.42
C THR A 39 36.93 11.50 11.07
N GLU A 40 36.58 12.24 10.02
CA GLU A 40 37.06 11.97 8.67
C GLU A 40 38.36 12.75 8.43
N SER A 41 39.40 12.04 8.03
CA SER A 41 40.68 12.64 7.65
C SER A 41 40.81 12.63 6.13
N TYR A 42 40.93 13.80 5.50
CA TYR A 42 41.21 13.91 4.08
C TYR A 42 42.55 14.60 3.86
N ARG A 43 43.25 14.17 2.80
CA ARG A 43 44.51 14.77 2.38
C ARG A 43 44.20 15.89 1.39
N GLY A 44 44.52 17.13 1.76
CA GLY A 44 44.38 18.27 0.86
C GLY A 44 45.34 18.19 -0.33
N SER A 45 45.07 18.95 -1.39
CA SER A 45 45.92 19.02 -2.60
C SER A 45 47.36 19.48 -2.32
N ASN A 46 47.58 20.09 -1.16
CA ASN A 46 48.85 20.55 -0.60
C ASN A 46 49.56 19.48 0.28
N GLY A 47 49.02 18.27 0.41
CA GLY A 47 49.65 17.16 1.13
C GLY A 47 49.40 17.12 2.63
N THR A 48 48.73 18.14 3.19
CA THR A 48 48.39 18.26 4.62
C THR A 48 47.15 17.42 4.97
N TYR A 49 47.19 16.73 6.11
CA TYR A 49 46.01 16.05 6.65
C TYR A 49 45.12 17.07 7.36
N GLN A 50 43.83 17.08 7.00
CA GLN A 50 42.81 17.83 7.71
C GLN A 50 41.80 16.85 8.28
N THR A 51 41.46 17.05 9.56
CA THR A 51 40.45 16.28 10.26
C THR A 51 39.17 17.10 10.36
N HIS A 52 38.07 16.54 9.86
CA HIS A 52 36.75 17.12 9.98
C HIS A 52 35.87 16.21 10.83
N VAL A 53 35.24 16.80 11.84
CA VAL A 53 34.30 16.11 12.72
C VAL A 53 32.92 16.15 12.07
N VAL A 54 32.44 15.00 11.59
CA VAL A 54 31.15 14.87 10.91
C VAL A 54 30.16 14.20 11.86
N THR A 55 29.04 14.87 12.12
CA THR A 55 27.93 14.30 12.89
C THR A 55 27.00 13.54 11.94
N ARG A 56 26.77 12.26 12.21
CA ARG A 56 25.83 11.41 11.46
C ARG A 56 24.78 10.82 12.38
N SER A 57 23.56 10.68 11.87
CA SER A 57 22.47 10.04 12.58
C SER A 57 22.07 8.75 11.89
N ARG A 58 21.86 7.69 12.67
CA ARG A 58 21.41 6.37 12.21
C ARG A 58 20.18 5.95 12.99
N LEU A 59 19.17 5.47 12.27
CA LEU A 59 17.99 4.85 12.86
C LEU A 59 18.36 3.43 13.30
N VAL A 60 18.26 3.16 14.59
CA VAL A 60 18.53 1.85 15.18
C VAL A 60 17.19 1.21 15.50
N THR A 61 16.97 0.02 14.95
CA THR A 61 15.76 -0.78 15.20
C THR A 61 15.94 -1.57 16.47
N GLU A 62 14.99 -1.46 17.38
CA GLU A 62 15.07 -2.11 18.68
C GLU A 62 14.10 -3.29 18.78
N PHE A 63 12.94 -3.20 18.13
CA PHE A 63 12.07 -4.34 17.89
C PHE A 63 11.31 -4.15 16.58
N TYR A 64 11.06 -5.26 15.90
CA TYR A 64 10.26 -5.30 14.69
C TYR A 64 9.55 -6.64 14.58
N PHE A 65 8.22 -6.61 14.63
CA PHE A 65 7.40 -7.80 14.47
C PHE A 65 6.09 -7.45 13.76
N SER A 66 5.43 -8.48 13.24
CA SER A 66 4.17 -8.33 12.51
C SER A 66 3.15 -9.34 12.97
N ILE A 67 1.90 -8.91 13.06
CA ILE A 67 0.74 -9.74 13.40
C ILE A 67 -0.13 -9.86 12.15
N ASP A 68 -0.53 -11.09 11.82
CA ASP A 68 -1.43 -11.33 10.70
C ASP A 68 -2.88 -11.03 11.12
N LEU A 69 -3.49 -10.07 10.43
CA LEU A 69 -4.89 -9.68 10.62
C LEU A 69 -5.81 -10.39 9.63
N SER A 70 -5.26 -11.07 8.62
CA SER A 70 -6.03 -11.82 7.62
C SER A 70 -7.01 -12.84 8.21
N PRO A 71 -6.71 -13.52 9.34
CA PRO A 71 -7.67 -14.42 9.98
C PRO A 71 -8.94 -13.74 10.48
N TYR A 72 -8.92 -12.43 10.74
CA TYR A 72 -10.09 -11.67 11.21
C TYR A 72 -10.94 -11.13 10.06
N ILE A 73 -10.50 -11.28 8.81
CA ILE A 73 -11.25 -10.86 7.62
C ILE A 73 -12.17 -12.01 7.19
N CYS A 74 -13.46 -11.70 6.95
CA CYS A 74 -14.41 -12.64 6.36
C CYS A 74 -13.90 -13.19 5.01
N GLU A 75 -14.11 -14.48 4.77
CA GLU A 75 -13.77 -15.13 3.50
C GLU A 75 -14.57 -14.55 2.31
N GLN A 76 -15.81 -14.11 2.59
CA GLN A 76 -16.70 -13.54 1.58
C GLN A 76 -16.75 -12.02 1.69
N TRP A 77 -16.81 -11.35 0.55
CA TRP A 77 -17.10 -9.93 0.48
C TRP A 77 -18.58 -9.69 0.76
N GLY A 78 -18.91 -8.56 1.40
CA GLY A 78 -20.28 -8.21 1.78
C GLY A 78 -20.98 -7.33 0.74
N ARG A 79 -20.35 -6.23 0.35
CA ARG A 79 -20.94 -5.23 -0.55
C ARG A 79 -19.91 -4.72 -1.54
N VAL A 80 -20.36 -4.40 -2.75
CA VAL A 80 -19.59 -3.60 -3.72
C VAL A 80 -20.23 -2.22 -3.85
N ALA A 81 -19.42 -1.19 -3.70
CA ALA A 81 -19.80 0.21 -3.82
C ALA A 81 -18.86 0.94 -4.79
N VAL A 82 -19.29 2.09 -5.30
CA VAL A 82 -18.45 2.98 -6.11
C VAL A 82 -18.20 4.24 -5.32
N ILE A 83 -16.93 4.57 -5.12
CA ILE A 83 -16.52 5.87 -4.61
C ILE A 83 -16.41 6.81 -5.82
N PRO A 84 -17.31 7.81 -5.94
CA PRO A 84 -17.28 8.73 -7.06
C PRO A 84 -16.01 9.58 -7.00
N SER A 85 -15.49 9.92 -8.18
CA SER A 85 -14.37 10.85 -8.30
C SER A 85 -14.67 12.19 -7.61
N ALA A 86 -13.63 12.93 -7.21
CA ALA A 86 -13.81 14.27 -6.63
C ALA A 86 -14.68 15.19 -7.51
N LYS A 87 -14.55 15.08 -8.85
CA LYS A 87 -15.36 15.85 -9.81
C LYS A 87 -16.85 15.45 -9.75
N ALA A 88 -17.15 14.15 -9.79
CA ALA A 88 -18.51 13.63 -9.70
C ALA A 88 -19.14 13.94 -8.32
N ARG A 89 -18.34 13.85 -7.25
CA ARG A 89 -18.75 14.21 -5.89
C ARG A 89 -19.12 15.69 -5.76
N ILE A 90 -18.34 16.60 -6.34
CA ILE A 90 -18.67 18.04 -6.35
C ILE A 90 -19.94 18.32 -7.16
N ALA A 91 -20.16 17.58 -8.25
CA ALA A 91 -21.37 17.70 -9.06
C ALA A 91 -22.62 17.06 -8.41
N GLY A 92 -22.49 16.39 -7.26
CA GLY A 92 -23.59 15.67 -6.62
C GLY A 92 -24.06 14.43 -7.39
N GLU A 93 -23.25 13.93 -8.31
CA GLU A 93 -23.61 12.79 -9.17
C GLU A 93 -23.46 11.48 -8.38
N THR A 94 -24.55 10.70 -8.32
CA THR A 94 -24.50 9.33 -7.82
C THR A 94 -24.07 8.42 -8.97
N VAL A 95 -22.97 7.70 -8.78
CA VAL A 95 -22.41 6.80 -9.81
C VAL A 95 -22.67 5.37 -9.38
N THR A 96 -23.42 4.62 -10.17
CA THR A 96 -23.62 3.19 -9.88
C THR A 96 -22.44 2.36 -10.36
N LEU A 97 -22.34 1.11 -9.88
CA LEU A 97 -21.36 0.15 -10.39
C LEU A 97 -21.48 -0.02 -11.90
N ARG A 98 -22.71 -0.12 -12.41
CA ARG A 98 -22.95 -0.28 -13.84
C ARG A 98 -22.42 0.91 -14.62
N ASP A 99 -22.70 2.13 -14.17
CA ASP A 99 -22.22 3.34 -14.82
C ASP A 99 -20.70 3.41 -14.84
N ALA A 100 -20.03 3.00 -13.75
CA ALA A 100 -18.57 2.97 -13.70
C ALA A 100 -17.96 1.99 -14.71
N LEU A 101 -18.57 0.80 -14.87
CA LEU A 101 -18.16 -0.19 -15.87
C LEU A 101 -18.45 0.29 -17.29
N GLU A 102 -19.61 0.90 -17.52
CA GLU A 102 -19.99 1.45 -18.83
C GLU A 102 -19.07 2.60 -19.23
N GLN A 103 -18.80 3.56 -18.33
CA GLN A 103 -17.83 4.63 -18.54
C GLN A 103 -16.45 4.09 -18.93
N TYR A 104 -16.02 3.00 -18.31
CA TYR A 104 -14.78 2.33 -18.70
C TYR A 104 -14.86 1.76 -20.13
N THR A 105 -15.91 1.01 -20.46
CA THR A 105 -16.05 0.38 -21.78
C THR A 105 -16.19 1.39 -22.92
N LEU A 106 -16.99 2.45 -22.73
CA LEU A 106 -17.21 3.54 -23.69
C LEU A 106 -15.99 4.44 -23.89
N SER A 107 -15.05 4.43 -22.96
CA SER A 107 -13.84 5.25 -23.08
C SER A 107 -12.97 4.78 -24.26
N ASN A 108 -12.79 5.64 -25.26
CA ASN A 108 -11.90 5.41 -26.42
C ASN A 108 -10.40 5.55 -26.11
N LYS A 109 -10.03 5.67 -24.82
CA LYS A 109 -8.63 5.81 -24.42
C LYS A 109 -7.86 4.52 -24.66
N LYS A 110 -6.69 4.63 -25.29
CA LYS A 110 -5.80 3.48 -25.58
C LYS A 110 -5.18 2.90 -24.31
N ILE A 111 -4.95 3.70 -23.28
CA ILE A 111 -4.43 3.25 -21.98
C ILE A 111 -5.46 3.61 -20.93
N LYS A 112 -6.33 2.65 -20.61
CA LYS A 112 -7.32 2.77 -19.52
C LYS A 112 -7.19 1.59 -18.57
N GLU A 113 -7.35 1.88 -17.30
CA GLU A 113 -7.32 0.93 -16.19
C GLU A 113 -8.50 1.26 -15.28
N ILE A 114 -9.18 0.22 -14.81
CA ILE A 114 -10.21 0.30 -13.78
C ILE A 114 -9.80 -0.63 -12.66
N VAL A 115 -9.83 -0.11 -11.44
CA VAL A 115 -9.35 -0.80 -10.25
C VAL A 115 -10.53 -1.01 -9.32
N LEU A 116 -10.67 -2.25 -8.87
CA LEU A 116 -11.50 -2.62 -7.74
C LEU A 116 -10.57 -2.76 -6.53
N GLU A 117 -10.83 -2.00 -5.48
CA GLU A 117 -10.13 -2.11 -4.20
C GLU A 117 -10.92 -2.98 -3.23
N LYS A 118 -10.26 -3.92 -2.57
CA LYS A 118 -10.79 -4.69 -1.46
C LYS A 118 -10.46 -3.91 -0.18
N GLN A 119 -11.49 -3.40 0.49
CA GLN A 119 -11.35 -2.64 1.72
C GLN A 119 -11.92 -3.43 2.88
N CYS A 120 -11.17 -3.49 3.98
CA CYS A 120 -11.64 -4.10 5.22
C CYS A 120 -12.56 -3.08 5.92
N HIS A 121 -13.80 -3.45 6.13
CA HIS A 121 -14.82 -2.64 6.78
C HIS A 121 -15.09 -3.18 8.18
N GLY A 122 -15.34 -2.26 9.13
CA GLY A 122 -15.62 -2.57 10.53
C GLY A 122 -14.52 -2.18 11.51
N TRP A 123 -13.26 -2.08 11.08
CA TRP A 123 -12.15 -1.59 11.92
C TRP A 123 -11.73 -0.18 11.50
N ASP A 124 -11.62 0.72 12.46
CA ASP A 124 -10.87 1.96 12.29
C ASP A 124 -9.38 1.67 12.52
N LEU A 125 -8.63 1.51 11.42
CA LEU A 125 -7.20 1.21 11.46
C LEU A 125 -6.38 2.34 12.13
N GLU A 126 -6.85 3.58 12.10
CA GLU A 126 -6.18 4.69 12.78
C GLU A 126 -6.44 4.66 14.29
N GLU A 127 -7.65 4.29 14.71
CA GLU A 127 -7.94 4.06 16.12
C GLU A 127 -7.16 2.87 16.68
N LEU A 128 -7.17 1.73 15.97
CA LEU A 128 -6.40 0.55 16.34
C LEU A 128 -4.90 0.88 16.46
N LYS A 129 -4.37 1.67 15.53
CA LYS A 129 -2.98 2.14 15.59
C LYS A 129 -2.69 2.92 16.87
N LYS A 130 -3.59 3.83 17.28
CA LYS A 130 -3.44 4.56 18.54
C LYS A 130 -3.48 3.63 19.75
N LYS A 131 -4.39 2.65 19.77
CA LYS A 131 -4.50 1.65 20.84
C LYS A 131 -3.23 0.79 20.94
N ILE A 132 -2.68 0.30 19.82
CA ILE A 132 -1.40 -0.43 19.78
C ILE A 132 -0.25 0.44 20.31
N ILE A 133 -0.17 1.70 19.87
CA ILE A 133 0.87 2.62 20.35
C ILE A 133 0.73 2.81 21.87
N ALA A 134 -0.48 3.05 22.38
CA ALA A 134 -0.73 3.20 23.81
C ALA A 134 -0.32 1.94 24.60
N LEU A 135 -0.63 0.75 24.08
CA LEU A 135 -0.22 -0.52 24.67
C LEU A 135 1.31 -0.64 24.73
N VAL A 136 2.02 -0.35 23.64
CA VAL A 136 3.50 -0.35 23.62
C VAL A 136 4.07 0.70 24.58
N ARG A 137 3.44 1.88 24.70
CA ARG A 137 3.87 2.91 25.67
C ARG A 137 3.70 2.45 27.12
N SER A 138 2.67 1.64 27.41
CA SER A 138 2.41 1.13 28.76
C SER A 138 3.53 0.22 29.29
N THR A 139 4.36 -0.35 28.41
CA THR A 139 5.53 -1.16 28.79
C THR A 139 6.73 -0.30 29.23
N GLY A 140 6.61 1.04 29.20
CA GLY A 140 7.70 1.98 29.50
C GLY A 140 8.55 2.36 28.29
N TYR A 141 8.22 1.91 27.08
CA TYR A 141 8.99 2.26 25.88
C TYR A 141 8.76 3.72 25.44
N GLN A 142 9.83 4.53 25.40
CA GLN A 142 9.74 5.99 25.14
C GLN A 142 10.24 6.43 23.75
N ASN A 143 10.93 5.59 22.99
CA ASN A 143 11.48 6.02 21.69
C ASN A 143 10.41 6.02 20.56
N GLY A 144 10.84 6.13 19.31
CA GLY A 144 9.96 6.13 18.14
C GLY A 144 9.21 4.80 17.99
N ILE A 145 7.92 4.88 17.69
CA ILE A 145 7.07 3.73 17.34
C ILE A 145 6.42 4.04 15.99
N ASN A 146 6.54 3.12 15.05
CA ASN A 146 5.80 3.14 13.79
C ASN A 146 4.93 1.88 13.70
N VAL A 147 3.64 2.07 13.47
CA VAL A 147 2.67 1.01 13.21
C VAL A 147 2.18 1.17 11.78
N ALA A 148 2.45 0.16 10.96
CA ALA A 148 2.13 0.16 9.54
C ALA A 148 1.25 -1.04 9.17
N TYR A 149 0.30 -0.81 8.27
CA TYR A 149 -0.59 -1.85 7.75
C TYR A 149 -0.16 -2.27 6.34
N ASN A 150 0.30 -3.50 6.22
CA ASN A 150 0.71 -4.10 4.97
C ASN A 150 -0.47 -4.87 4.37
N ARG A 151 -0.86 -4.50 3.15
CA ARG A 151 -1.99 -5.08 2.42
C ARG A 151 -1.48 -5.88 1.24
N VAL A 152 -1.97 -7.11 1.07
CA VAL A 152 -1.67 -7.98 -0.07
C VAL A 152 -2.99 -8.42 -0.71
N ASN A 153 -3.02 -8.58 -2.03
CA ASN A 153 -4.20 -8.93 -2.82
C ASN A 153 -5.41 -7.98 -2.66
N TYR A 154 -5.15 -6.71 -2.28
CA TYR A 154 -6.18 -5.72 -1.98
C TYR A 154 -6.68 -4.95 -3.20
N GLN A 155 -6.12 -5.17 -4.39
CA GLN A 155 -6.52 -4.49 -5.61
C GLN A 155 -6.61 -5.47 -6.76
N ILE A 156 -7.70 -5.38 -7.53
CA ILE A 156 -7.89 -6.08 -8.79
C ILE A 156 -7.94 -5.01 -9.87
N ALA A 157 -6.96 -5.01 -10.76
CA ALA A 157 -6.93 -4.10 -11.89
C ALA A 157 -7.35 -4.82 -13.18
N ALA A 158 -8.29 -4.22 -13.90
CA ALA A 158 -8.61 -4.58 -15.27
C ALA A 158 -8.06 -3.50 -16.21
N ARG A 159 -7.37 -3.94 -17.27
CA ARG A 159 -6.60 -3.07 -18.16
C ARG A 159 -7.05 -3.23 -19.60
N SER A 160 -6.85 -2.16 -20.36
CA SER A 160 -7.19 -2.16 -21.78
C SER A 160 -6.44 -3.23 -22.58
N SER A 161 -7.16 -3.95 -23.41
CA SER A 161 -6.77 -4.82 -24.51
C SER A 161 -5.97 -4.15 -25.64
N SER A 162 -5.80 -2.83 -25.63
CA SER A 162 -5.08 -2.16 -26.72
C SER A 162 -3.63 -2.66 -26.85
N LYS A 163 -3.12 -2.77 -28.09
CA LYS A 163 -1.73 -3.18 -28.36
C LYS A 163 -0.71 -2.30 -27.62
N LEU A 164 -1.03 -1.02 -27.44
CA LEU A 164 -0.18 -0.07 -26.71
C LEU A 164 -0.12 -0.40 -25.21
N SER A 165 -1.27 -0.76 -24.60
CA SER A 165 -1.31 -1.19 -23.21
C SER A 165 -0.59 -2.53 -22.99
N GLN A 166 -0.76 -3.46 -23.94
CA GLN A 166 -0.05 -4.75 -23.93
C GLN A 166 1.47 -4.57 -24.04
N PHE A 167 1.93 -3.76 -25.00
CA PHE A 167 3.35 -3.52 -25.24
C PHE A 167 4.01 -2.86 -24.03
N ALA A 168 3.40 -1.79 -23.49
CA ALA A 168 3.93 -1.05 -22.34
C ALA A 168 3.99 -1.89 -21.05
N ASN A 169 3.17 -2.93 -20.94
CA ASN A 169 3.11 -3.80 -19.76
C ASN A 169 3.87 -5.13 -19.93
N SER A 170 4.46 -5.39 -21.10
CA SER A 170 5.23 -6.61 -21.32
C SER A 170 6.59 -6.54 -20.60
N THR A 171 6.99 -7.64 -19.95
CA THR A 171 8.26 -7.72 -19.22
C THR A 171 9.46 -7.49 -20.13
N VAL A 172 9.41 -8.04 -21.35
CA VAL A 172 10.48 -7.89 -22.35
C VAL A 172 10.70 -6.43 -22.73
N VAL A 173 9.62 -5.68 -22.98
CA VAL A 173 9.74 -4.25 -23.31
C VAL A 173 10.28 -3.45 -22.13
N ARG A 174 9.89 -3.78 -20.90
CA ARG A 174 10.46 -3.14 -19.70
C ARG A 174 11.95 -3.40 -19.56
N VAL A 175 12.39 -4.64 -19.76
CA VAL A 175 13.81 -5.02 -19.70
C VAL A 175 14.61 -4.35 -20.81
N LEU A 176 14.14 -4.41 -22.06
CA LEU A 176 14.80 -3.76 -23.19
C LEU A 176 14.89 -2.24 -22.99
N CYS A 177 13.81 -1.60 -22.53
CA CYS A 177 13.76 -0.17 -22.27
C CYS A 177 14.69 0.25 -21.10
N CYS A 178 14.90 -0.65 -20.13
CA CYS A 178 15.85 -0.46 -19.05
C CYS A 178 17.30 -0.56 -19.55
N ILE A 179 17.61 -1.57 -20.37
CA ILE A 179 18.94 -1.77 -20.97
C ILE A 179 19.30 -0.62 -21.92
N SER A 180 18.34 -0.16 -22.72
CA SER A 180 18.57 0.90 -23.71
C SER A 180 18.48 2.31 -23.12
N CYS A 181 18.39 2.47 -21.79
CA CYS A 181 18.19 3.74 -21.07
C CYS A 181 16.97 4.57 -21.54
N LEU A 182 16.09 3.99 -22.36
CA LEU A 182 14.88 4.63 -22.86
C LEU A 182 13.83 4.81 -21.76
N CYS A 183 14.01 4.14 -20.62
CA CYS A 183 13.18 4.28 -19.43
C CYS A 183 13.09 5.73 -18.92
N ILE A 184 14.11 6.57 -19.14
CA ILE A 184 14.13 7.99 -18.74
C ILE A 184 13.07 8.80 -19.51
N ILE A 185 12.80 8.46 -20.78
CA ILE A 185 11.83 9.17 -21.63
C ILE A 185 10.48 8.47 -21.62
N PHE A 186 10.46 7.14 -21.80
CA PHE A 186 9.23 6.38 -21.86
C PHE A 186 8.54 6.23 -20.50
N GLY A 187 9.28 6.24 -19.39
CA GLY A 187 8.73 6.17 -18.04
C GLY A 187 7.78 7.35 -17.74
N PRO A 188 8.24 8.60 -17.85
CA PRO A 188 7.39 9.78 -17.67
C PRO A 188 6.21 9.84 -18.63
N ILE A 189 6.42 9.54 -19.92
CA ILE A 189 5.34 9.53 -20.92
C ILE A 189 4.29 8.48 -20.56
N TYR A 190 4.70 7.27 -20.20
CA TYR A 190 3.79 6.22 -19.75
C TYR A 190 3.02 6.63 -18.49
N TYR A 191 3.70 7.22 -17.51
CA TYR A 191 3.07 7.72 -16.28
C TYR A 191 2.04 8.80 -16.58
N CYS A 192 2.35 9.77 -17.45
CA CYS A 192 1.43 10.81 -17.90
C CYS A 192 0.22 10.23 -18.62
N LEU A 193 0.42 9.31 -19.58
CA LEU A 193 -0.68 8.67 -20.30
C LEU A 193 -1.57 7.84 -19.37
N ARG A 194 -1.00 7.19 -18.34
CA ARG A 194 -1.74 6.40 -17.35
C ARG A 194 -2.55 7.28 -16.39
N THR A 195 -1.96 8.36 -15.88
CA THR A 195 -2.62 9.29 -14.94
C THR A 195 -3.72 10.11 -15.60
N ILE A 196 -3.55 10.50 -16.87
CA ILE A 196 -4.59 11.14 -17.68
C ILE A 196 -5.66 10.11 -18.12
N GLY A 197 -5.26 8.83 -18.22
CA GLY A 197 -6.05 7.71 -18.72
C GLY A 197 -7.05 7.11 -17.75
N SER A 198 -6.71 7.03 -16.45
CA SER A 198 -7.51 6.30 -15.46
C SER A 198 -8.91 6.90 -15.26
N ALA A 199 -9.91 6.03 -15.33
CA ALA A 199 -11.28 6.36 -14.93
C ALA A 199 -11.26 6.70 -13.43
N ARG A 200 -11.78 7.87 -13.07
CA ARG A 200 -11.58 8.47 -11.74
C ARG A 200 -12.51 7.92 -10.65
N ASN A 201 -13.34 6.94 -10.97
CA ASN A 201 -14.25 6.30 -10.02
C ASN A 201 -13.58 5.02 -9.51
N THR A 202 -13.49 4.88 -8.20
CA THR A 202 -12.85 3.72 -7.56
C THR A 202 -13.95 2.77 -7.14
N ILE A 203 -13.92 1.54 -7.66
CA ILE A 203 -14.84 0.50 -7.22
C ILE A 203 -14.25 -0.09 -5.94
N VAL A 204 -15.07 -0.29 -4.92
CA VAL A 204 -14.65 -0.85 -3.63
C VAL A 204 -15.51 -2.05 -3.31
N ALA A 205 -14.87 -3.17 -2.97
CA ALA A 205 -15.51 -4.31 -2.33
C ALA A 205 -15.18 -4.31 -0.83
N GLU A 206 -16.22 -4.34 -0.02
CA GLU A 206 -16.14 -4.31 1.43
C GLU A 206 -16.07 -5.74 1.97
N TYR A 207 -15.00 -6.03 2.71
CA TYR A 207 -14.84 -7.27 3.48
C TYR A 207 -15.06 -6.94 4.94
N MET A 208 -16.04 -7.58 5.56
CA MET A 208 -16.31 -7.38 6.98
C MET A 208 -15.20 -8.01 7.82
N MET A 209 -14.84 -7.34 8.91
CA MET A 209 -14.06 -7.95 9.98
C MET A 209 -14.99 -8.78 10.86
N MET A 210 -14.59 -10.00 11.21
CA MET A 210 -15.40 -10.94 12.00
C MET A 210 -15.51 -10.52 13.47
N GLU A 211 -14.46 -9.92 14.01
CA GLU A 211 -14.35 -9.55 15.42
C GLU A 211 -14.14 -8.04 15.56
N SER A 212 -14.34 -7.50 16.76
CA SER A 212 -13.95 -6.10 17.04
C SER A 212 -12.43 -5.96 17.18
N ASP A 213 -11.96 -4.73 16.96
CA ASP A 213 -10.56 -4.36 17.16
C ASP A 213 -10.13 -4.49 18.64
N ASP A 214 -11.05 -4.27 19.59
CA ASP A 214 -10.82 -4.48 21.02
C ASP A 214 -10.54 -5.94 21.37
N ILE A 215 -11.31 -6.88 20.81
CA ILE A 215 -11.08 -8.32 21.01
C ILE A 215 -9.72 -8.73 20.45
N PHE A 216 -9.39 -8.24 19.25
CA PHE A 216 -8.06 -8.44 18.67
C PHE A 216 -6.94 -7.99 19.62
N LEU A 217 -7.06 -6.78 20.18
CA LEU A 217 -6.08 -6.25 21.11
C LEU A 217 -5.98 -7.09 22.38
N GLN A 218 -7.10 -7.50 22.96
CA GLN A 218 -7.10 -8.33 24.16
C GLN A 218 -6.38 -9.67 23.93
N LEU A 219 -6.64 -10.32 22.79
CA LEU A 219 -6.03 -11.61 22.45
C LEU A 219 -4.52 -11.49 22.15
N ASN A 220 -4.07 -10.36 21.60
CA ASN A 220 -2.68 -10.18 21.18
C ASN A 220 -1.86 -9.31 22.14
N ALA A 221 -2.46 -8.77 23.20
CA ALA A 221 -1.81 -7.84 24.11
C ALA A 221 -0.55 -8.44 24.74
N GLU A 222 -0.65 -9.66 25.26
CA GLU A 222 0.47 -10.35 25.90
C GLU A 222 1.64 -10.55 24.92
N MET A 223 1.34 -10.97 23.68
CA MET A 223 2.38 -11.16 22.65
C MET A 223 3.04 -9.84 22.26
N ILE A 224 2.26 -8.76 22.11
CA ILE A 224 2.80 -7.41 21.83
C ILE A 224 3.72 -6.97 22.97
N VAL A 225 3.26 -7.09 24.22
CA VAL A 225 4.02 -6.69 25.41
C VAL A 225 5.28 -7.53 25.56
N ASN A 226 5.20 -8.85 25.42
CA ASN A 226 6.35 -9.74 25.51
C ASN A 226 7.38 -9.47 24.41
N SER A 227 6.94 -9.18 23.19
CA SER A 227 7.83 -8.83 22.07
C SER A 227 8.58 -7.51 22.29
N VAL A 228 7.98 -6.59 23.06
CA VAL A 228 8.62 -5.32 23.46
C VAL A 228 9.52 -5.52 24.68
N ILE A 229 9.11 -6.33 25.67
CA ILE A 229 9.86 -6.56 26.91
C ILE A 229 11.06 -7.49 26.72
N GLN A 230 10.99 -8.54 25.90
CA GLN A 230 12.13 -9.44 25.66
C GLN A 230 13.37 -8.72 25.12
N ARG A 231 13.21 -7.46 24.66
CA ARG A 231 14.28 -6.52 24.35
C ARG A 231 15.10 -6.05 25.56
N SER A 232 14.50 -5.92 26.74
CA SER A 232 15.17 -5.35 27.93
C SER A 232 16.23 -6.27 28.54
N ILE A 233 16.29 -7.54 28.13
CA ILE A 233 17.18 -8.56 28.72
C ILE A 233 18.48 -8.73 27.89
N LEU A 234 18.53 -8.20 26.67
CA LEU A 234 19.70 -8.32 25.77
C LEU A 234 20.54 -7.04 25.65
N ILE A 235 20.35 -6.07 26.54
CA ILE A 235 21.18 -4.86 26.67
C ILE A 235 22.07 -4.98 27.90
#